data_AF-A0A969QR93-F1
#
_entry.id   AF-A0A969QR93-F1
#
_cell.length_a   1.000
_cell.length_b   1.000
_cell.length_c   1.000
_cell.angle_alpha   90.00
_cell.angle_beta   90.00
_cell.angle_gamma   90.00
#
_symmetry.space_group_name_H-M   'P 1'
#
loop_
_entity.id
_entity.type
_entity.pdbx_description
1 polymer ?
#
loop_
_entity_poly.entity_id
_entity_poly.type
_entity_poly.pdbx_seq_one_letter_code
_entity_poly.pdbx_strand_id
1 'polypeptide(L)'
;MLAYIDFRGDLIGGVVEEFTCLVGTMVQEAYQSSDAIRAACDASISGHAATLEADIAAAIAQYDVNGVTAQSLALHTQTVLQGGFIIAKAKGGQTAARDSIVHLKRYFVMLFKKGEI
;
A
#
# COMPACT_ATOMS: atom_id res chain seq x y z
N MET A 1 -2.54 5.48 -11.37
CA MET A 1 -2.26 4.26 -10.56
C MET A 1 -0.88 3.65 -10.74
N LEU A 2 -0.48 3.08 -11.90
CA LEU A 2 0.83 2.40 -12.02
C LEU A 2 2.03 3.32 -11.70
N ALA A 3 1.99 4.57 -12.19
CA ALA A 3 3.01 5.57 -11.87
C ALA A 3 3.09 5.89 -10.36
N TYR A 4 1.97 5.82 -9.63
CA TYR A 4 1.97 5.97 -8.18
C TYR A 4 2.65 4.78 -7.49
N ILE A 5 2.43 3.55 -7.97
CA ILE A 5 3.11 2.36 -7.44
C ILE A 5 4.63 2.45 -7.68
N ASP A 6 5.03 2.86 -8.88
CA ASP A 6 6.45 3.08 -9.22
C ASP A 6 7.06 4.16 -8.32
N PHE A 7 6.40 5.31 -8.18
CA PHE A 7 6.81 6.37 -7.28
C PHE A 7 7.00 5.88 -5.84
N ARG A 8 6.08 5.05 -5.32
CA ARG A 8 6.23 4.47 -3.98
C ARG A 8 7.41 3.50 -3.88
N GLY A 9 7.75 2.80 -4.97
CA GLY A 9 8.94 1.96 -5.05
C GLY A 9 10.24 2.78 -5.05
N ASP A 10 10.25 3.91 -5.77
CA ASP A 10 11.40 4.81 -5.86
C ASP A 10 11.72 5.49 -4.52
N LEU A 11 10.69 5.74 -3.69
CA LEU A 11 10.85 6.25 -2.33
C LEU A 11 11.50 5.23 -1.37
N ILE A 12 11.54 3.95 -1.71
CA ILE A 12 12.21 2.93 -0.90
C ILE A 12 13.70 2.99 -1.21
N GLY A 13 14.43 3.80 -0.45
CA GLY A 13 15.88 4.02 -0.58
C GLY A 13 16.51 4.30 0.78
N GLY A 14 17.82 4.04 0.92
CA GLY A 14 18.59 4.40 2.11
C GLY A 14 18.42 3.41 3.28
N VAL A 15 18.48 3.92 4.51
CA VAL A 15 18.28 3.11 5.73
C VAL A 15 16.80 2.90 6.02
N VAL A 16 16.46 1.83 6.74
CA VAL A 16 15.06 1.38 6.88
C VAL A 16 14.16 2.42 7.55
N GLU A 17 14.72 3.25 8.43
CA GLU A 17 14.00 4.31 9.13
C GLU A 17 13.54 5.42 8.19
N GLU A 18 14.20 5.61 7.04
CA GLU A 18 13.94 6.71 6.10
C GLU A 18 12.71 6.48 5.21
N PHE A 19 12.33 5.22 4.98
CA PHE A 19 11.25 4.87 4.05
C PHE A 19 10.08 4.11 4.69
N THR A 20 10.13 3.85 6.00
CA THR A 20 9.07 3.11 6.69
C THR A 20 8.04 4.01 7.36
N CYS A 21 6.84 3.45 7.59
CA CYS A 21 5.72 4.19 8.13
C CYS A 21 5.75 4.26 9.67
N LEU A 22 5.80 5.48 10.23
CA LEU A 22 5.71 5.71 11.68
C LEU A 22 4.41 5.14 12.26
N VAL A 23 3.25 5.53 11.71
CA VAL A 23 1.94 5.09 12.23
C VAL A 23 1.73 3.59 12.08
N GLY A 24 2.31 2.96 11.06
CA GLY A 24 2.31 1.51 10.90
C GLY A 24 3.13 0.78 11.97
N THR A 25 4.19 1.42 12.48
CA THR A 25 4.98 0.89 13.60
C THR A 25 4.24 1.11 14.92
N MET A 26 3.71 2.31 15.13
CA MET A 26 2.98 2.66 16.35
C MET A 26 1.75 1.78 16.56
N VAL A 27 0.97 1.48 15.51
CA VAL A 27 -0.24 0.68 15.67
C VAL A 27 0.08 -0.76 16.08
N GLN A 28 1.19 -1.35 15.62
CA GLN A 28 1.59 -2.71 16.02
C GLN A 28 1.90 -2.80 17.51
N GLU A 29 2.50 -1.76 18.10
CA GLU A 29 2.80 -1.69 19.53
C GLU A 29 1.57 -1.28 20.36
N ALA A 30 0.77 -0.32 19.86
CA ALA A 30 -0.23 0.36 20.65
C ALA A 30 -1.67 -0.18 20.50
N TYR A 31 -1.93 -1.15 19.60
CA TYR A 31 -3.30 -1.55 19.24
C TYR A 31 -4.18 -1.99 20.43
N GLN A 32 -3.58 -2.54 21.50
CA GLN A 32 -4.29 -2.94 22.71
C GLN A 32 -4.03 -2.04 23.93
N SER A 33 -3.05 -1.14 23.86
CA SER A 33 -2.66 -0.31 25.00
C SER A 33 -3.20 1.12 24.91
N SER A 34 -3.63 1.59 23.73
CA SER A 34 -4.22 2.93 23.56
C SER A 34 -5.17 3.01 22.36
N ASP A 35 -6.47 3.14 22.65
CA ASP A 35 -7.50 3.34 21.64
C ASP A 35 -7.32 4.65 20.86
N ALA A 36 -6.89 5.72 21.54
CA ALA A 36 -6.66 7.01 20.89
C ALA A 36 -5.52 6.92 19.86
N ILE A 37 -4.42 6.23 20.19
CA ILE A 37 -3.31 6.02 19.26
C ILE A 37 -3.74 5.09 18.12
N ARG A 38 -4.44 4.00 18.42
CA ARG A 38 -4.97 3.08 17.40
C ARG A 38 -5.87 3.82 16.40
N ALA A 39 -6.78 4.66 16.87
CA ALA A 39 -7.68 5.45 16.04
C ALA A 39 -6.93 6.48 15.18
N ALA A 40 -5.93 7.17 15.75
CA ALA A 40 -5.10 8.11 14.99
C ALA A 40 -4.29 7.40 13.89
N CYS A 41 -3.75 6.21 14.18
CA CYS A 41 -3.03 5.43 13.19
C CYS A 41 -3.95 4.96 12.05
N ASP A 42 -5.15 4.46 12.38
CA ASP A 42 -6.16 4.10 11.38
C ASP A 42 -6.54 5.30 10.50
N ALA A 43 -6.87 6.45 11.10
CA ALA A 43 -7.20 7.67 10.35
C ALA A 43 -6.08 8.07 9.36
N SER A 44 -4.81 7.93 9.75
CA SER A 44 -3.67 8.22 8.88
C SER A 44 -3.51 7.20 7.75
N ILE A 45 -3.58 5.90 8.06
CA ILE A 45 -3.40 4.82 7.08
C ILE A 45 -4.57 4.80 6.09
N SER A 46 -5.79 4.82 6.59
CA SER A 46 -7.02 4.83 5.81
C SER A 46 -7.18 6.14 5.04
N GLY A 47 -6.80 7.28 5.63
CA GLY A 47 -6.76 8.57 4.94
C GLY A 47 -5.77 8.58 3.77
N HIS A 48 -4.58 7.98 3.93
CA HIS A 48 -3.65 7.82 2.80
C HIS A 48 -4.24 6.93 1.72
N ALA A 49 -4.83 5.79 2.08
CA ALA A 49 -5.49 4.91 1.11
C ALA A 49 -6.55 5.69 0.31
N ALA A 50 -7.40 6.47 0.97
CA ALA A 50 -8.46 7.24 0.34
C ALA A 50 -7.98 8.18 -0.77
N THR A 51 -6.74 8.68 -0.70
CA THR A 51 -6.15 9.53 -1.76
C THR A 51 -6.06 8.84 -3.13
N LEU A 52 -6.10 7.50 -3.16
CA LEU A 52 -5.98 6.69 -4.38
C LEU A 52 -7.34 6.30 -4.96
N GLU A 53 -8.42 6.47 -4.21
CA GLU A 53 -9.72 5.93 -4.59
C GLU A 53 -10.25 6.54 -5.89
N ALA A 54 -10.08 7.85 -6.10
CA ALA A 54 -10.53 8.51 -7.32
C ALA A 54 -9.83 7.96 -8.57
N ASP A 55 -8.50 7.82 -8.52
CA ASP A 55 -7.71 7.24 -9.62
C ASP A 55 -8.06 5.78 -9.89
N ILE A 56 -8.28 5.01 -8.83
CA ILE A 56 -8.64 3.59 -8.95
C ILE A 56 -10.06 3.46 -9.50
N ALA A 57 -11.01 4.28 -9.05
CA ALA A 57 -12.39 4.28 -9.56
C ALA A 57 -12.42 4.62 -11.05
N ALA A 58 -11.64 5.62 -11.48
CA ALA A 58 -11.50 5.97 -12.89
C ALA A 58 -10.93 4.80 -13.71
N ALA A 59 -9.91 4.11 -13.20
CA ALA A 59 -9.37 2.92 -13.86
C ALA A 59 -10.38 1.76 -13.89
N ILE A 60 -11.13 1.52 -12.80
CA ILE A 60 -12.14 0.45 -12.75
C ILE A 60 -13.19 0.68 -13.85
N ALA A 61 -13.66 1.93 -13.98
CA ALA A 61 -14.63 2.31 -15.01
C ALA A 61 -14.05 2.20 -16.43
N GLN A 62 -12.79 2.61 -16.63
CA GLN A 62 -12.14 2.58 -17.94
C GLN A 62 -11.91 1.15 -18.47
N TYR A 63 -11.59 0.20 -17.56
CA TYR A 63 -11.19 -1.16 -17.91
C TYR A 63 -12.26 -2.22 -17.60
N ASP A 64 -13.48 -1.80 -17.23
CA ASP A 64 -14.62 -2.67 -16.87
C ASP A 64 -14.25 -3.80 -15.88
N VAL A 65 -13.52 -3.42 -14.82
CA VAL A 65 -13.05 -4.38 -13.83
C VAL A 65 -14.13 -4.68 -12.79
N ASN A 66 -14.44 -5.95 -12.62
CA ASN A 66 -15.45 -6.44 -11.68
C ASN A 66 -14.83 -7.20 -10.49
N GLY A 67 -15.55 -7.28 -9.37
CA GLY A 67 -15.15 -8.05 -8.19
C GLY A 67 -14.21 -7.34 -7.21
N VAL A 68 -14.02 -6.03 -7.38
CA VAL A 68 -13.20 -5.17 -6.50
C VAL A 68 -13.87 -3.80 -6.35
N THR A 69 -13.51 -3.06 -5.30
CA THR A 69 -13.88 -1.64 -5.16
C THR A 69 -12.63 -0.76 -5.13
N ALA A 70 -12.81 0.53 -5.42
CA ALA A 70 -11.72 1.49 -5.32
C ALA A 70 -11.14 1.53 -3.89
N GLN A 71 -12.01 1.57 -2.88
CA GLN A 71 -11.64 1.51 -1.47
C GLN A 71 -10.86 0.25 -1.12
N SER A 72 -11.29 -0.94 -1.56
CA SER A 72 -10.61 -2.19 -1.23
C SER A 72 -9.22 -2.27 -1.85
N LEU A 73 -9.05 -1.79 -3.09
CA LEU A 73 -7.75 -1.76 -3.76
C LEU A 73 -6.80 -0.69 -3.19
N ALA A 74 -7.35 0.45 -2.78
CA ALA A 74 -6.60 1.49 -2.08
C ALA A 74 -6.05 0.95 -0.74
N LEU A 75 -6.90 0.31 0.06
CA LEU A 75 -6.47 -0.35 1.29
C LEU A 75 -5.47 -1.48 1.03
N HIS A 76 -5.67 -2.30 -0.01
CA HIS A 76 -4.72 -3.36 -0.37
C HIS A 76 -3.32 -2.80 -0.69
N THR A 77 -3.26 -1.63 -1.34
CA THR A 77 -2.00 -0.93 -1.61
C THR A 77 -1.30 -0.55 -0.31
N GLN A 78 -2.03 -0.03 0.68
CA GLN A 78 -1.49 0.22 2.03
C GLN A 78 -1.04 -1.08 2.70
N THR A 79 -1.83 -2.16 2.64
CA THR A 79 -1.46 -3.46 3.22
C THR A 79 -0.12 -3.95 2.69
N VAL A 80 0.12 -3.89 1.38
CA VAL A 80 1.38 -4.34 0.78
C VAL A 80 2.55 -3.43 1.18
N LEU A 81 2.36 -2.11 1.19
CA LEU A 81 3.38 -1.16 1.63
C LEU A 81 3.77 -1.38 3.10
N GLN A 82 2.79 -1.42 4.00
CA GLN A 82 3.01 -1.62 5.44
C GLN A 82 3.68 -2.98 5.71
N GLY A 83 3.20 -4.05 5.06
CA GLY A 83 3.82 -5.37 5.15
C GLY A 83 5.27 -5.38 4.64
N GLY A 84 5.53 -4.75 3.50
CA GLY A 84 6.88 -4.60 2.95
C GLY A 84 7.82 -3.89 3.92
N PHE A 85 7.35 -2.83 4.58
CA PHE A 85 8.11 -2.09 5.59
C PHE A 85 8.45 -2.94 6.82
N ILE A 86 7.51 -3.76 7.29
CA ILE A 86 7.76 -4.71 8.40
C ILE A 86 8.87 -5.71 8.01
N ILE A 87 8.78 -6.29 6.81
CA ILE A 87 9.77 -7.25 6.33
C ILE A 87 11.14 -6.58 6.13
N ALA A 88 11.18 -5.34 5.65
CA ALA A 88 12.42 -4.58 5.51
C ALA A 88 13.11 -4.35 6.86
N LYS A 89 12.35 -4.00 7.91
CA LYS A 89 12.84 -3.90 9.29
C LYS A 89 13.42 -5.23 9.78
N ALA A 90 12.66 -6.32 9.60
CA ALA A 90 13.10 -7.65 10.03
C ALA A 90 14.37 -8.13 9.32
N LYS A 91 14.58 -7.73 8.06
CA LYS A 91 15.73 -8.14 7.24
C LYS A 91 16.89 -7.15 7.24
N GLY A 92 16.72 -5.97 7.83
CA GLY A 92 17.73 -4.89 7.81
C GLY A 92 18.01 -4.34 6.40
N GLY A 93 17.02 -4.33 5.50
CA GLY A 93 17.24 -3.87 4.13
C GLY A 93 15.99 -3.79 3.26
N GLN A 94 16.09 -3.02 2.18
CA GLN A 94 14.97 -2.62 1.33
C GLN A 94 14.49 -3.66 0.31
N THR A 95 15.28 -4.69 0.00
CA THR A 95 15.05 -5.58 -1.15
C THR A 95 13.66 -6.20 -1.12
N ALA A 96 13.24 -6.80 0.00
CA ALA A 96 11.94 -7.44 0.11
C ALA A 96 10.76 -6.46 -0.01
N ALA A 97 10.92 -5.22 0.45
CA ALA A 97 9.90 -4.19 0.29
C ALA A 97 9.76 -3.77 -1.19
N ARG A 98 10.89 -3.60 -1.89
CA ARG A 98 10.90 -3.30 -3.33
C ARG A 98 10.28 -4.43 -4.15
N ASP A 99 10.63 -5.68 -3.85
CA ASP A 99 10.05 -6.85 -4.51
C ASP A 99 8.52 -6.90 -4.32
N SER A 100 8.04 -6.59 -3.11
CA SER A 100 6.61 -6.51 -2.81
C SER A 100 5.89 -5.46 -3.67
N ILE A 101 6.53 -4.32 -3.93
CA ILE A 101 5.99 -3.27 -4.81
C ILE A 101 5.95 -3.72 -6.27
N VAL A 102 6.97 -4.43 -6.74
CA VAL A 102 6.96 -5.03 -8.09
C VAL A 102 5.80 -6.04 -8.22
N HIS A 103 5.56 -6.85 -7.19
CA HIS A 103 4.43 -7.77 -7.17
C HIS A 103 3.08 -7.06 -7.14
N LEU A 104 2.94 -5.96 -6.38
CA LEU A 104 1.74 -5.12 -6.40
C LEU A 104 1.48 -4.56 -7.80
N LYS A 105 2.51 -4.05 -8.47
CA LYS A 105 2.40 -3.56 -9.85
C LYS A 105 1.89 -4.65 -10.79
N ARG A 106 2.44 -5.86 -10.70
CA ARG A 106 1.98 -7.02 -11.50
C ARG A 106 0.52 -7.37 -11.20
N TYR A 107 0.12 -7.33 -9.94
CA TYR A 107 -1.28 -7.55 -9.54
C TYR A 107 -2.23 -6.54 -10.20
N PHE A 108 -1.93 -5.24 -10.13
CA PHE A 108 -2.70 -4.22 -10.84
C PHE A 108 -2.71 -4.46 -12.35
N VAL A 109 -1.56 -4.78 -12.96
CA VAL A 109 -1.52 -5.09 -14.39
C VAL A 109 -2.42 -6.28 -14.74
N MET A 110 -2.40 -7.38 -13.99
CA MET A 110 -3.26 -8.54 -14.25
C MET A 110 -4.74 -8.23 -14.03
N LEU A 111 -5.06 -7.47 -12.99
CA LEU A 111 -6.44 -7.12 -12.64
C LEU A 111 -7.10 -6.25 -13.71
N PHE A 112 -6.35 -5.30 -14.28
CA PHE A 112 -6.85 -4.33 -15.26
C PHE A 112 -6.61 -4.75 -16.73
N LYS A 113 -5.89 -5.86 -16.99
CA LYS A 113 -5.69 -6.43 -18.34
C LYS A 113 -6.75 -7.45 -18.76
N LYS A 114 -7.87 -7.60 -18.03
CA LYS A 114 -8.98 -8.50 -18.39
C LYS A 114 -9.80 -8.02 -19.61
N GLY A 115 -9.12 -7.72 -20.71
CA GLY A 115 -9.69 -7.49 -22.04
C GLY A 115 -9.36 -8.58 -23.06
N GLU A 116 -8.61 -9.64 -22.68
CA GLU A 116 -8.38 -10.86 -23.49
C GLU A 116 -7.78 -11.96 -22.59
N ILE A 117 -8.55 -13.01 -22.31
CA ILE A 117 -8.08 -14.36 -21.94
C ILE A 117 -8.81 -15.33 -22.85
#